data_AF-A0A9X8VEN6-F1
#
_entry.id   AF-A0A9X8VEN6-F1
#
_cell.length_a   1.000
_cell.length_b   1.000
_cell.length_c   1.000
_cell.angle_alpha   90.00
_cell.angle_beta   90.00
_cell.angle_gamma   90.00
#
_symmetry.space_group_name_H-M   'P 1'
#
loop_
_entity.id
_entity.type
_entity.pdbx_description
1 polymer ?
#
loop_
_entity_poly.entity_id
_entity_poly.type
_entity_poly.pdbx_seq_one_letter_code
_entity_poly.pdbx_strand_id
1 'polypeptide(L)' 'MRILNRQQILAAFDAETITPLLKQGFIAYSQQRVQQPPAQHFLFEQAAGDCCIKSAWLEGDELFVVKISTGF' A
#
# COMPACT_ATOMS: atom_id res chain seq x y z
N MET A 1 12.90 -10.74 -9.99
CA MET A 1 12.48 -10.34 -8.62
C MET A 1 13.52 -9.37 -8.07
N ARG A 2 13.12 -8.17 -7.64
CA ARG A 2 14.00 -7.17 -7.01
C ARG A 2 13.60 -7.04 -5.55
N ILE A 3 14.55 -7.15 -4.63
CA ILE A 3 14.33 -7.01 -3.18
C ILE A 3 15.00 -5.70 -2.75
N LEU A 4 14.26 -4.85 -2.03
CA LEU A 4 14.75 -3.62 -1.46
C LEU A 4 14.68 -3.69 0.06
N ASN A 5 15.77 -3.36 0.74
CA ASN A 5 15.79 -3.21 2.19
C ASN A 5 15.31 -1.81 2.62
N ARG A 6 15.14 -1.60 3.93
CA ARG A 6 14.70 -0.32 4.50
C ARG A 6 15.59 0.86 4.07
N GLN A 7 16.91 0.71 4.09
CA GLN A 7 17.83 1.79 3.74
C GLN A 7 17.68 2.19 2.26
N GLN A 8 17.53 1.20 1.37
CA GLN A 8 17.33 1.44 -0.06
C GLN A 8 15.98 2.12 -0.34
N ILE A 9 14.92 1.73 0.37
CA ILE A 9 13.60 2.37 0.26
C ILE A 9 13.68 3.83 0.71
N LEU A 10 14.30 4.08 1.87
CA LEU A 10 14.44 5.44 2.41
C LEU A 10 15.33 6.32 1.52
N ALA A 11 16.39 5.75 0.94
CA ALA A 11 17.26 6.49 0.02
C ALA A 11 16.57 6.83 -1.32
N ALA A 12 15.56 6.05 -1.72
CA ALA A 12 14.78 6.29 -2.92
C ALA A 12 13.52 7.15 -2.68
N PHE A 13 13.19 7.43 -1.41
CA PHE A 13 12.01 8.19 -1.05
C PHE A 13 12.24 9.69 -1.27
N ASP A 14 11.38 10.31 -2.07
CA ASP A 14 11.33 11.76 -2.28
C ASP A 14 9.92 12.28 -2.01
N ALA A 15 9.76 13.05 -0.93
CA ALA A 15 8.47 13.57 -0.51
C ALA A 15 7.87 14.54 -1.53
N GLU A 16 8.70 15.33 -2.21
CA GLU A 16 8.22 16.33 -3.17
C GLU A 16 7.62 15.65 -4.41
N THR A 17 8.28 14.62 -4.92
CA THR A 17 7.76 13.83 -6.05
C THR A 17 6.54 12.99 -5.66
N ILE A 18 6.53 12.37 -4.46
CA ILE A 18 5.47 11.43 -4.06
C ILE A 18 4.17 12.14 -3.67
N THR A 19 4.23 13.34 -3.11
CA THR A 19 3.04 14.05 -2.59
C THR A 19 1.98 14.30 -3.70
N PRO A 20 2.33 14.81 -4.90
CA PRO A 20 1.39 14.92 -6.01
C PRO A 20 0.81 13.58 -6.47
N LEU A 21 1.62 12.52 -6.50
CA LEU A 21 1.17 11.17 -6.89
C LEU A 21 0.14 10.62 -5.89
N LEU A 22 0.36 10.84 -4.59
CA LEU A 22 -0.59 10.47 -3.55
C LEU A 22 -1.94 11.17 -3.74
N LYS A 23 -1.91 12.49 -4.04
CA LYS A 23 -3.13 13.26 -4.35
C LYS A 23 -3.85 12.69 -5.57
N GLN A 24 -3.13 12.35 -6.64
CA GLN A 24 -3.73 11.73 -7.82
C GLN A 24 -4.36 10.37 -7.50
N GLY A 25 -3.71 9.56 -6.66
CA GLY A 25 -4.26 8.30 -6.16
C GLY A 25 -5.58 8.50 -5.41
N PHE A 26 -5.68 9.49 -4.52
CA PHE A 26 -6.93 9.81 -3.84
C PHE A 26 -8.03 10.28 -4.80
N ILE A 27 -7.70 11.11 -5.79
CA ILE A 27 -8.66 11.54 -6.82
C ILE A 27 -9.18 10.33 -7.60
N ALA A 28 -8.29 9.44 -8.04
CA ALA A 28 -8.68 8.25 -8.79
C ALA A 28 -9.54 7.28 -7.97
N TYR A 29 -9.22 7.11 -6.69
CA TYR A 29 -10.04 6.35 -5.75
C TYR A 29 -11.45 6.92 -5.63
N SER A 30 -11.58 8.24 -5.44
CA SER A 30 -12.88 8.93 -5.37
C SER A 30 -13.66 8.88 -6.68
N GLN A 31 -12.97 8.72 -7.81
CA GLN A 31 -13.57 8.50 -9.13
C GLN A 31 -13.92 7.03 -9.40
N GLN A 32 -13.80 6.14 -8.41
CA GLN A 32 -14.06 4.70 -8.54
C GLN A 32 -13.17 3.98 -9.56
N ARG A 33 -12.00 4.55 -9.89
CA ARG A 33 -11.03 3.95 -10.84
C ARG A 33 -10.03 3.00 -10.18
N VAL A 34 -10.18 2.74 -8.88
CA VAL A 34 -9.29 1.86 -8.11
C VAL A 34 -10.02 0.58 -7.78
N GLN A 35 -9.52 -0.55 -8.28
CA GLN A 35 -9.96 -1.86 -7.87
C GLN A 35 -9.28 -2.23 -6.54
N GLN A 36 -10.04 -2.11 -5.47
CA GLN A 36 -9.58 -2.41 -4.11
C GLN A 36 -10.62 -3.30 -3.40
N PRO A 37 -10.32 -4.59 -3.14
CA PRO A 37 -11.19 -5.42 -2.32
C PRO A 37 -11.16 -4.97 -0.85
N PRO A 38 -12.09 -5.46 -0.01
CA PRO A 38 -12.00 -5.30 1.43
C PRO A 38 -10.64 -5.74 1.95
N ALA A 39 -10.09 -4.98 2.91
CA ALA A 39 -8.84 -5.36 3.56
C ALA A 39 -9.04 -6.67 4.34
N GLN A 40 -8.04 -7.57 4.29
CA GLN A 40 -8.04 -8.77 5.13
C GLN A 40 -7.40 -8.42 6.46
N HIS A 41 -8.09 -8.80 7.55
CA HIS A 41 -7.68 -8.49 8.90
C HIS A 41 -7.52 -9.82 9.65
N PHE A 42 -6.31 -10.09 10.15
CA PHE A 42 -6.03 -11.19 11.07
C PHE A 42 -5.85 -10.61 12.47
N LEU A 43 -6.48 -11.23 13.46
CA LEU A 43 -6.33 -10.90 14.87
C LEU A 43 -5.56 -12.03 15.56
N PHE A 44 -4.47 -11.68 16.24
CA PHE A 44 -3.63 -12.59 17.01
C PHE A 44 -3.81 -12.29 18.50
N GLU A 45 -4.96 -12.67 19.05
CA GLU A 45 -5.38 -12.28 20.40
C GLU A 45 -4.36 -12.64 21.48
N GLN A 46 -3.75 -13.83 21.41
CA GLN A 46 -2.76 -14.28 22.40
C GLN A 46 -1.46 -13.46 22.37
N ALA A 47 -1.17 -12.80 21.25
CA ALA A 47 0.04 -12.00 21.05
C ALA A 47 -0.24 -10.49 21.11
N ALA A 48 -1.48 -10.08 21.45
CA ALA A 48 -1.94 -8.69 21.39
C ALA A 48 -1.63 -8.00 20.04
N GLY A 49 -1.70 -8.75 18.94
CA GLY A 49 -1.28 -8.28 17.62
C GLY A 49 -2.34 -8.42 16.53
N ASP A 50 -2.07 -7.79 15.40
CA ASP A 50 -2.90 -7.82 14.20
C ASP A 50 -2.05 -7.87 12.91
N CYS A 51 -2.68 -8.31 11.81
CA CYS A 51 -2.13 -8.17 10.47
C CYS A 51 -3.19 -7.67 9.50
N CYS A 52 -2.84 -6.62 8.77
CA CYS A 52 -3.64 -6.08 7.69
C CYS A 52 -3.00 -6.41 6.33
N ILE A 53 -3.76 -7.05 5.44
CA ILE A 53 -3.41 -7.22 4.03
C ILE A 53 -4.30 -6.32 3.20
N LYS A 54 -3.68 -5.43 2.43
CA LYS A 54 -4.35 -4.49 1.51
C LYS A 54 -3.80 -4.70 0.12
N SER A 55 -4.67 -4.77 -0.88
CA SER A 55 -4.28 -4.82 -2.28
C SER A 55 -5.07 -3.80 -3.08
N ALA A 56 -4.45 -3.25 -4.12
CA ALA A 56 -5.12 -2.31 -5.01
C ALA A 56 -4.47 -2.33 -6.39
N TRP A 57 -5.29 -2.07 -7.40
CA TRP A 57 -4.88 -1.76 -8.76
C TRP A 57 -5.62 -0.52 -9.23
N LEU A 58 -4.91 0.42 -9.87
CA LEU A 58 -5.51 1.57 -10.54
C LEU A 58 -5.76 1.20 -12.00
N GLU A 59 -6.96 1.50 -12.52
CA GLU A 59 -7.32 1.19 -13.90
C GLU A 59 -6.32 1.76 -14.91
N GLY A 60 -5.77 0.87 -15.75
CA GLY A 60 -4.78 1.20 -16.77
C GLY A 60 -3.35 1.38 -16.25
N ASP A 61 -3.11 1.21 -14.95
CA ASP A 61 -1.77 1.23 -14.36
C ASP A 61 -1.05 -0.10 -14.60
N GLU A 62 0.28 -0.05 -14.71
CA GLU A 62 1.15 -1.22 -14.85
C GLU A 62 1.40 -1.90 -13.50
N LEU A 63 1.11 -1.21 -12.39
CA LEU A 63 1.40 -1.67 -11.04
C LEU A 63 0.17 -2.23 -10.33
N PHE A 64 0.26 -3.50 -9.92
CA PHE A 64 -0.58 -4.09 -8.88
C PHE A 64 0.23 -4.18 -7.57
N VAL A 65 -0.31 -3.65 -6.47
CA VAL A 65 0.41 -3.58 -5.20
C VAL A 65 -0.33 -4.35 -4.13
N VAL A 66 0.43 -5.18 -3.40
CA VAL A 66 0.00 -5.84 -2.17
C VAL A 66 0.86 -5.34 -1.02
N LYS A 67 0.22 -4.89 0.06
CA LYS A 67 0.87 -4.49 1.30
C LYS A 67 0.44 -5.41 2.42
N ILE A 68 1.42 -5.95 3.14
CA ILE A 68 1.25 -6.73 4.35
C ILE A 68 1.89 -5.94 5.49
N SER A 69 1.14 -5.66 6.55
CA SER A 69 1.64 -4.93 7.71
C SER A 69 1.09 -5.55 8.99
N THR A 70 1.98 -5.83 9.94
CA THR A 70 1.65 -6.37 11.26
C THR A 70 1.82 -5.31 12.34
N GLY A 71 0.95 -5.34 13.35
CA GLY A 71 1.11 -4.65 14.62
C GLY A 71 1.26 -5.67 15.76
N PHE A 72 2.25 -5.47 16.63
CA PHE A 72 2.47 -6.22 17.87
C PHE A 72 3.03 -5.25 18.92
#